data_AF-R7SF31-F1
#
_entry.id   AF-R7SF31-F1
#
_cell.length_a   1.000
_cell.length_b   1.000
_cell.length_c   1.000
_cell.angle_alpha   90.00
_cell.angle_beta   90.00
_cell.angle_gamma   90.00
#
_symmetry.space_group_name_H-M   'P 1'
#
loop_
_entity.id
_entity.type
_entity.pdbx_description
1 polymer ?
#
loop_
_entity_poly.entity_id
_entity_poly.type
_entity_poly.pdbx_seq_one_letter_code
_entity_poly.pdbx_strand_id
1 'polypeptide(L)'
;MDPHKVDSIQQWKVPTNKDLLQGFLESVGYLAPNIPQLHISTGILSKIAGETAFFRWTFTEQQVFDQIVKLVLDFRHNHRIVLDYSKNAPPINIVTDTLASGIGGIVSQGHDWKDSKIAAFFSVKLNPAQQNYPVHNVELLAGVETMLRHKNLLQGMHFFWYTNHRALEHILRQPVLSGRQAR
;
A
#
# COMPACT_ATOMS: atom_id res chain seq x y z
N MET A 1 -8.37 -10.92 7.54
CA MET A 1 -9.21 -9.96 6.78
C MET A 1 -10.68 -10.19 7.10
N ASP A 2 -11.63 -9.50 6.47
CA ASP A 2 -13.06 -9.87 6.55
C ASP A 2 -13.25 -11.25 5.88
N PRO A 3 -13.61 -12.32 6.63
CA PRO A 3 -13.71 -13.67 6.08
C PRO A 3 -14.71 -13.77 4.92
N HIS A 4 -15.83 -13.05 4.99
CA HIS A 4 -16.87 -13.09 3.94
C HIS A 4 -16.36 -12.54 2.62
N LYS A 5 -15.52 -11.51 2.65
CA LYS A 5 -14.91 -10.95 1.44
C LYS A 5 -13.83 -11.86 0.87
N VAL A 6 -13.03 -12.49 1.71
CA VAL A 6 -12.04 -13.49 1.26
C VAL A 6 -12.76 -14.66 0.57
N ASP A 7 -13.84 -15.16 1.17
CA ASP A 7 -14.66 -16.24 0.58
C ASP A 7 -15.28 -15.82 -0.75
N SER A 8 -15.76 -14.58 -0.84
CA SER A 8 -16.32 -14.03 -2.09
C SER A 8 -15.27 -13.99 -3.21
N ILE A 9 -14.02 -13.63 -2.91
CA ILE A 9 -12.94 -13.65 -3.89
C ILE A 9 -12.56 -15.09 -4.28
N GLN A 10 -12.52 -16.01 -3.32
CA GLN A 10 -12.21 -17.42 -3.59
C GLN A 10 -13.21 -18.07 -4.56
N GLN A 11 -14.49 -17.70 -4.44
CA GLN A 11 -15.57 -18.23 -5.26
C GLN A 11 -15.82 -17.40 -6.53
N TRP A 12 -15.02 -16.36 -6.76
CA TRP A 12 -15.24 -15.45 -7.88
C TRP A 12 -15.03 -16.17 -9.21
N LYS A 13 -16.02 -16.07 -10.10
CA LYS A 13 -15.94 -16.67 -11.44
C LYS A 13 -15.05 -15.83 -12.34
N VAL A 14 -14.30 -16.49 -13.23
CA VAL A 14 -13.48 -15.81 -14.23
C VAL A 14 -14.31 -14.76 -14.99
N PRO A 15 -13.92 -13.47 -14.97
CA PRO A 15 -14.64 -12.41 -15.65
C PRO A 15 -14.74 -12.63 -17.16
N THR A 16 -15.94 -12.48 -17.72
CA THR A 16 -16.19 -12.62 -19.16
C THR A 16 -16.42 -11.28 -19.86
N ASN A 17 -16.47 -10.18 -19.10
CA ASN A 17 -16.60 -8.82 -19.60
C ASN A 17 -15.91 -7.81 -18.65
N LYS A 18 -15.85 -6.55 -19.07
CA LYS A 18 -15.20 -5.47 -18.31
C LYS A 18 -15.89 -5.20 -16.97
N ASP A 19 -17.22 -5.18 -16.93
CA ASP A 19 -17.97 -4.85 -15.71
C ASP A 19 -17.71 -5.86 -14.60
N LEU A 20 -17.69 -7.15 -14.95
CA LEU A 20 -17.35 -8.24 -14.03
C LEU A 20 -15.90 -8.16 -13.55
N LEU A 21 -14.98 -7.76 -14.44
CA LEU A 21 -13.57 -7.57 -14.08
C LEU A 21 -13.40 -6.36 -13.15
N GLN A 22 -14.12 -5.28 -13.40
CA GLN A 22 -14.07 -4.08 -12.56
C GLN A 22 -14.63 -4.37 -11.16
N GLY A 23 -15.78 -5.07 -11.07
CA GLY A 23 -16.32 -5.51 -9.78
C GLY A 23 -15.37 -6.43 -9.01
N PHE A 24 -14.63 -7.30 -9.71
CA PHE A 24 -13.57 -8.10 -9.12
C PHE A 24 -12.45 -7.22 -8.56
N LEU A 25 -11.92 -6.30 -9.38
CA LEU A 25 -10.82 -5.41 -8.99
C LEU A 25 -11.19 -4.50 -7.81
N GLU A 26 -12.44 -4.03 -7.73
CA GLU A 26 -12.95 -3.26 -6.61
C GLU A 26 -13.03 -4.10 -5.33
N SER A 27 -13.52 -5.33 -5.44
CA SER A 27 -13.63 -6.27 -4.31
C SER A 27 -12.24 -6.65 -3.77
N VAL A 28 -11.31 -6.94 -4.67
CA VAL A 28 -9.89 -7.21 -4.34
C VAL A 28 -9.24 -5.94 -3.77
N GLY A 29 -9.54 -4.77 -4.31
CA GLY A 29 -9.05 -3.47 -3.85
C GLY A 29 -9.38 -3.19 -2.38
N TYR A 30 -10.54 -3.66 -1.91
CA TYR A 30 -10.88 -3.57 -0.49
C TYR A 30 -9.93 -4.39 0.42
N LEU A 31 -9.50 -5.56 -0.05
CA LEU A 31 -8.57 -6.44 0.68
C LEU A 31 -7.10 -6.04 0.48
N ALA A 32 -6.80 -5.30 -0.60
CA ALA A 32 -5.45 -4.94 -1.03
C ALA A 32 -4.53 -4.40 0.05
N PRO A 33 -4.99 -3.56 1.00
CA PRO A 33 -4.11 -3.13 2.07
C PRO A 33 -3.48 -4.30 2.83
N ASN A 34 -4.21 -5.39 3.08
CA ASN A 34 -3.73 -6.49 3.92
C ASN A 34 -2.81 -7.48 3.18
N ILE A 35 -2.54 -7.24 1.90
CA ILE A 35 -1.84 -8.15 0.99
C ILE A 35 -0.68 -7.41 0.32
N PRO A 36 0.57 -7.71 0.69
CA PRO A 36 1.74 -7.15 0.03
C PRO A 36 1.72 -7.41 -1.48
N GLN A 37 2.18 -6.43 -2.27
CA GLN A 37 2.37 -6.54 -3.73
C GLN A 37 1.11 -6.84 -4.57
N LEU A 38 -0.09 -6.91 -3.97
CA LEU A 38 -1.32 -7.17 -4.72
C LEU A 38 -1.58 -6.15 -5.84
N HIS A 39 -1.16 -4.90 -5.62
CA HIS A 39 -1.28 -3.81 -6.58
C HIS A 39 -0.54 -4.06 -7.91
N ILE A 40 0.53 -4.89 -7.90
CA ILE A 40 1.27 -5.24 -9.11
C ILE A 40 0.37 -6.11 -10.00
N SER A 41 -0.22 -7.16 -9.43
CA SER A 41 -1.10 -8.08 -10.15
C SER A 41 -2.41 -7.39 -10.56
N THR A 42 -3.05 -6.61 -9.68
CA THR A 42 -4.27 -5.88 -10.04
C THR A 42 -4.02 -4.81 -11.09
N GLY A 43 -2.82 -4.21 -11.12
CA GLY A 43 -2.41 -3.25 -12.14
C GLY A 43 -2.36 -3.83 -13.55
N ILE A 44 -2.02 -5.11 -13.71
CA ILE A 44 -2.04 -5.79 -15.01
C ILE A 44 -3.47 -5.92 -15.52
N LEU A 45 -4.37 -6.46 -14.69
CA LEU A 45 -5.79 -6.61 -15.05
C LEU A 45 -6.50 -5.27 -15.23
N SER A 46 -6.11 -4.23 -14.50
CA SER A 46 -6.67 -2.88 -14.65
C SER A 46 -6.47 -2.31 -16.06
N LYS A 47 -5.42 -2.71 -16.79
CA LYS A 47 -5.17 -2.26 -18.16
C LYS A 47 -6.26 -2.71 -19.14
N ILE A 48 -6.79 -3.92 -18.97
CA ILE A 48 -7.84 -4.46 -19.85
C ILE A 48 -9.26 -4.13 -19.35
N ALA A 49 -9.39 -3.69 -18.09
CA ALA A 49 -10.63 -3.18 -17.52
C ALA A 49 -10.95 -1.73 -17.97
N GLY A 50 -9.96 -0.98 -18.48
CA GLY A 50 -10.13 0.41 -18.87
C GLY A 50 -11.16 0.62 -20.00
N GLU A 51 -11.85 1.76 -19.99
CA GLU A 51 -12.92 2.10 -20.95
C GLU A 51 -12.47 1.97 -22.42
N THR A 52 -11.26 2.42 -22.74
CA THR A 52 -10.72 2.46 -24.10
C THR A 52 -10.05 1.16 -24.56
N ALA A 53 -9.83 0.20 -23.66
CA ALA A 53 -9.14 -1.06 -23.99
C ALA A 53 -10.11 -2.07 -24.62
N PHE A 54 -9.63 -2.96 -25.50
CA PHE A 54 -10.44 -4.10 -25.90
C PHE A 54 -10.38 -5.18 -24.81
N PHE A 55 -11.54 -5.68 -24.39
CA PHE A 55 -11.58 -6.78 -23.43
C PHE A 55 -11.09 -8.06 -24.11
N ARG A 56 -9.89 -8.51 -23.73
CA ARG A 56 -9.30 -9.74 -24.25
C ARG A 56 -8.77 -10.54 -23.07
N TRP A 57 -9.42 -11.66 -22.80
CA TRP A 57 -8.98 -12.60 -21.76
C TRP A 57 -8.08 -13.65 -22.39
N THR A 58 -6.78 -13.58 -22.15
CA THR A 58 -5.80 -14.56 -22.62
C THR A 58 -5.21 -15.35 -21.46
N PHE A 59 -4.23 -16.20 -21.77
CA PHE A 59 -3.49 -16.94 -20.77
C PHE A 59 -2.84 -16.03 -19.71
N THR A 60 -2.33 -14.85 -20.12
CA THR A 60 -1.70 -13.90 -19.20
C THR A 60 -2.69 -13.36 -18.17
N GLU A 61 -3.87 -12.94 -18.59
CA GLU A 61 -4.92 -12.44 -17.69
C GLU A 61 -5.39 -13.55 -16.73
N GLN A 62 -5.55 -14.78 -17.24
CA GLN A 62 -5.93 -15.92 -16.41
C GLN A 62 -4.89 -16.19 -15.32
N GLN A 63 -3.60 -16.22 -15.67
CA GLN A 63 -2.54 -16.44 -14.69
C GLN A 63 -2.52 -15.35 -13.60
N VAL A 64 -2.72 -14.09 -13.99
CA VAL A 64 -2.75 -12.98 -13.04
C VAL A 64 -3.98 -13.05 -12.14
N PHE A 65 -5.14 -13.42 -12.69
CA PHE A 65 -6.36 -13.66 -11.91
C PHE A 65 -6.15 -14.76 -10.87
N ASP A 66 -5.62 -15.91 -11.26
CA ASP A 66 -5.36 -17.03 -10.36
C ASP A 66 -4.32 -16.66 -9.28
N GLN A 67 -3.31 -15.87 -9.64
CA GLN A 67 -2.32 -15.35 -8.71
C GLN A 67 -2.94 -14.41 -7.66
N ILE A 68 -3.87 -13.54 -8.07
CA ILE A 68 -4.59 -12.65 -7.15
C ILE A 68 -5.43 -13.48 -6.17
N VAL A 69 -6.19 -14.46 -6.66
CA VAL A 69 -7.01 -15.34 -5.80
C VAL A 69 -6.13 -16.08 -4.80
N LYS A 70 -5.01 -16.65 -5.27
CA LYS A 70 -4.03 -17.32 -4.41
C LYS A 70 -3.47 -16.40 -3.34
N LEU A 71 -3.02 -15.20 -3.71
CA LEU A 71 -2.52 -14.22 -2.74
C LEU A 71 -3.57 -13.86 -1.69
N VAL A 72 -4.82 -13.64 -2.09
CA VAL A 72 -5.92 -13.34 -1.15
C VAL A 72 -6.12 -14.48 -0.15
N LEU A 73 -5.99 -15.73 -0.59
CA LEU A 73 -6.09 -16.91 0.27
C LEU A 73 -4.88 -17.08 1.19
N ASP A 74 -3.67 -16.94 0.67
CA ASP A 74 -2.41 -17.07 1.42
C ASP A 74 -2.38 -16.07 2.60
N PHE A 75 -2.99 -14.90 2.41
CA PHE A 75 -3.08 -13.85 3.44
C PHE A 75 -4.42 -13.82 4.18
N ARG A 76 -5.30 -14.82 4.06
CA ARG A 76 -6.63 -14.85 4.71
C ARG A 76 -6.61 -14.48 6.21
N HIS A 77 -5.61 -15.00 6.92
CA HIS A 77 -5.41 -14.81 8.36
C HIS A 77 -4.65 -13.52 8.73
N ASN A 78 -4.25 -12.70 7.75
CA ASN A 78 -3.72 -11.37 8.03
C ASN A 78 -4.86 -10.46 8.47
N HIS A 79 -4.91 -10.17 9.76
CA HIS A 79 -5.80 -9.18 10.34
C HIS A 79 -4.99 -7.95 10.71
N ARG A 80 -5.54 -6.77 10.38
CA ARG A 80 -4.99 -5.55 10.94
C ARG A 80 -5.22 -5.56 12.43
N ILE A 81 -4.23 -5.08 13.18
CA ILE A 81 -4.38 -4.87 14.60
C ILE A 81 -4.88 -3.45 14.86
N VAL A 82 -5.56 -3.27 15.99
CA VAL A 82 -5.71 -1.96 16.60
C VAL A 82 -4.39 -1.68 17.33
N LEU A 83 -3.86 -0.46 17.17
CA LEU A 83 -2.66 -0.05 17.91
C LEU A 83 -2.96 -0.04 19.41
N ASP A 84 -2.07 -0.65 20.19
CA ASP A 84 -2.07 -0.54 21.64
C ASP A 84 -1.32 0.74 22.04
N TYR A 85 -2.02 1.64 22.75
CA TYR A 85 -1.45 2.90 23.23
C TYR A 85 -1.06 2.84 24.72
N SER A 86 -1.07 1.65 25.33
CA SER A 86 -0.64 1.45 26.70
C SER A 86 0.84 1.79 26.88
N LYS A 87 1.23 2.17 28.10
CA LYS A 87 2.61 2.61 28.43
C LYS A 87 3.69 1.58 28.06
N ASN A 88 3.35 0.29 28.08
CA ASN A 88 4.28 -0.81 27.82
C ASN A 88 4.04 -1.46 26.44
N ALA A 89 3.23 -0.83 25.58
CA ALA A 89 2.97 -1.34 24.25
C ALA A 89 4.26 -1.36 23.41
N PRO A 90 4.41 -2.30 22.46
CA PRO A 90 5.50 -2.27 21.50
C PRO A 90 5.49 -0.97 20.68
N PRO A 91 6.64 -0.54 20.14
CA PRO A 91 6.71 0.70 19.39
C PRO A 91 5.89 0.65 18.11
N ILE A 92 5.40 1.82 17.71
CA ILE A 92 4.74 2.03 16.42
C ILE A 92 5.84 2.25 15.38
N ASN A 93 5.73 1.55 14.26
CA ASN A 93 6.66 1.63 13.15
C ASN A 93 5.91 2.14 11.91
N ILE A 94 6.56 3.04 11.19
CA ILE A 94 6.15 3.52 9.88
C ILE A 94 7.20 3.04 8.89
N VAL A 95 6.78 2.30 7.87
CA VAL A 95 7.67 1.84 6.80
C VAL A 95 7.17 2.42 5.51
N THR A 96 8.01 3.14 4.77
CA THR A 96 7.64 3.71 3.48
C THR A 96 8.52 3.21 2.37
N ASP A 97 7.93 3.08 1.19
CA ASP A 97 8.64 2.70 -0.03
C ASP A 97 8.10 3.51 -1.21
N THR A 98 8.93 3.67 -2.24
CA THR A 98 8.56 4.43 -3.44
C THR A 98 8.88 3.67 -4.71
N LEU A 99 8.06 3.93 -5.72
CA LEU A 99 8.25 3.49 -7.10
C LEU A 99 8.13 4.72 -8.00
N ALA A 100 8.64 4.63 -9.24
CA ALA A 100 8.64 5.76 -10.17
C ALA A 100 7.25 6.41 -10.39
N SER A 101 6.17 5.66 -10.21
CA SER A 101 4.79 6.13 -10.44
C SER A 101 3.95 6.29 -9.17
N GLY A 102 4.48 5.97 -7.99
CA GLY A 102 3.66 5.84 -6.78
C GLY A 102 4.48 5.80 -5.50
N ILE A 103 3.79 6.07 -4.39
CA ILE A 103 4.36 5.99 -3.03
C ILE A 103 3.48 5.08 -2.18
N GLY A 104 4.09 4.45 -1.19
CA GLY A 104 3.41 3.57 -0.25
C GLY A 104 3.95 3.70 1.17
N GLY A 105 3.11 3.32 2.12
CA GLY A 105 3.43 3.34 3.54
C GLY A 105 2.65 2.32 4.34
N ILE A 106 3.24 1.88 5.44
CA ILE A 106 2.66 0.93 6.39
C ILE A 106 2.80 1.52 7.78
N VAL A 107 1.73 1.44 8.58
CA VAL A 107 1.77 1.66 10.02
C VAL A 107 1.60 0.31 10.70
N SER A 108 2.54 -0.07 11.54
CA SER A 108 2.56 -1.35 12.25
C SER A 108 3.03 -1.20 13.69
N GLN A 109 2.88 -2.25 14.49
CA GLN A 109 3.33 -2.28 15.88
C GLN A 109 4.10 -3.56 16.19
N GLY A 110 5.28 -3.42 16.80
CA GLY A 110 6.18 -4.52 17.12
C GLY A 110 7.60 -4.05 17.39
N HIS A 111 8.41 -4.89 18.06
CA HIS A 111 9.80 -4.53 18.40
C HIS A 111 10.74 -4.48 17.20
N ASP A 112 10.50 -5.30 16.17
CA ASP A 112 11.14 -5.21 14.86
C ASP A 112 10.07 -4.86 13.83
N TRP A 113 10.36 -3.89 12.96
CA TRP A 113 9.46 -3.49 11.88
C TRP A 113 9.23 -4.62 10.88
N LYS A 114 10.20 -5.54 10.71
CA LYS A 114 10.09 -6.67 9.77
C LYS A 114 9.03 -7.69 10.17
N ASP A 115 8.90 -7.93 11.47
CA ASP A 115 7.96 -8.91 12.04
C ASP A 115 6.76 -8.22 12.73
N SER A 116 6.62 -6.91 12.54
CA SER A 116 5.58 -6.11 13.16
C SER A 116 4.19 -6.44 12.62
N LYS A 117 3.18 -6.36 13.49
CA LYS A 117 1.78 -6.56 13.10
C LYS A 117 1.23 -5.28 12.52
N ILE A 118 0.59 -5.38 11.37
CA ILE A 118 0.20 -4.20 10.61
C ILE A 118 -1.12 -3.64 11.12
N ALA A 119 -1.19 -2.33 11.31
CA ALA A 119 -2.39 -1.61 11.73
C ALA A 119 -3.05 -0.86 10.56
N ALA A 120 -2.26 -0.28 9.66
CA ALA A 120 -2.77 0.43 8.50
C ALA A 120 -1.78 0.42 7.32
N PHE A 121 -2.31 0.68 6.13
CA PHE A 121 -1.53 0.83 4.91
C PHE A 121 -2.01 2.05 4.14
N PHE A 122 -1.09 2.59 3.36
CA PHE A 122 -1.30 3.69 2.45
C PHE A 122 -0.60 3.40 1.12
N SER A 123 -1.26 3.73 0.02
CA SER A 123 -0.60 3.83 -1.28
C SER A 123 -1.34 4.85 -2.15
N VAL A 124 -0.59 5.65 -2.90
CA VAL A 124 -1.16 6.60 -3.84
C VAL A 124 -0.30 6.68 -5.11
N LYS A 125 -0.96 6.85 -6.25
CA LYS A 125 -0.30 7.16 -7.51
C LYS A 125 0.15 8.62 -7.50
N LEU A 126 1.39 8.87 -7.89
CA LEU A 126 1.91 10.22 -8.03
C LEU A 126 1.29 10.90 -9.24
N ASN A 127 0.96 12.19 -9.11
CA ASN A 127 0.56 13.02 -10.24
C ASN A 127 1.77 13.32 -11.15
N PRO A 128 1.57 13.80 -12.40
CA PRO A 128 2.67 14.04 -13.33
C PRO A 128 3.75 14.99 -12.79
N ALA A 129 3.38 15.99 -11.99
CA ALA A 129 4.35 16.90 -11.39
C ALA A 129 5.19 16.18 -10.31
N GLN A 130 4.57 15.35 -9.48
CA GLN A 130 5.23 14.57 -8.44
C GLN A 130 6.17 13.50 -9.00
N GLN A 131 5.83 12.91 -10.14
CA GLN A 131 6.69 11.93 -10.83
C GLN A 131 8.02 12.56 -11.30
N ASN A 132 8.06 13.88 -11.50
CA ASN A 132 9.27 14.61 -11.89
C ASN A 132 10.12 15.05 -10.69
N TYR A 133 9.76 14.69 -9.46
CA TYR A 133 10.54 15.06 -8.29
C TYR A 133 11.85 14.26 -8.23
N PRO A 134 12.95 14.86 -7.71
CA PRO A 134 14.13 14.10 -7.33
C PRO A 134 13.76 12.98 -6.35
N VAL A 135 14.43 11.82 -6.44
CA VAL A 135 14.12 10.61 -5.66
C VAL A 135 14.00 10.90 -4.16
N HIS A 136 14.94 11.65 -3.58
CA HIS A 136 14.90 12.01 -2.16
C HIS A 136 13.66 12.81 -1.73
N ASN A 137 13.07 13.60 -2.65
CA ASN A 137 11.83 14.33 -2.39
C ASN A 137 10.60 13.44 -2.54
N VAL A 138 10.64 12.42 -3.41
CA VAL A 138 9.57 11.42 -3.51
C VAL A 138 9.54 10.55 -2.26
N GLU A 139 10.72 10.16 -1.76
CA GLU A 139 10.88 9.42 -0.50
C GLU A 139 10.38 10.22 0.71
N LEU A 140 10.73 11.51 0.79
CA LEU A 140 10.21 12.38 1.84
C LEU A 140 8.67 12.51 1.76
N LEU A 141 8.15 12.67 0.54
CA LEU A 141 6.71 12.75 0.30
C LEU A 141 6.00 11.48 0.75
N ALA A 142 6.60 10.30 0.54
CA ALA A 142 6.05 9.03 1.02
C ALA A 142 5.91 9.00 2.55
N GLY A 143 6.94 9.45 3.27
CA GLY A 143 6.89 9.63 4.72
C GLY A 143 5.76 10.55 5.17
N VAL A 144 5.74 11.77 4.62
CA VAL A 144 4.77 12.82 5.00
C VAL A 144 3.34 12.39 4.69
N GLU A 145 3.06 11.89 3.49
CA GLU A 145 1.72 11.44 3.10
C GLU A 145 1.22 10.28 3.98
N THR A 146 2.10 9.32 4.29
CA THR A 146 1.75 8.20 5.19
C THR A 146 1.38 8.73 6.58
N MET A 147 2.15 9.67 7.13
CA MET A 147 1.89 10.27 8.43
C MET A 147 0.59 11.10 8.43
N LEU A 148 0.34 11.88 7.38
CA LEU A 148 -0.86 12.71 7.27
C LEU A 148 -2.13 11.86 7.12
N ARG A 149 -2.08 10.81 6.30
CA ARG A 149 -3.21 9.88 6.08
C ARG A 149 -3.56 9.09 7.32
N HIS A 150 -2.58 8.81 8.18
CA HIS A 150 -2.75 8.09 9.43
C HIS A 150 -2.62 9.00 10.67
N LYS A 151 -2.87 10.31 10.50
CA LYS A 151 -2.80 11.28 11.60
C LYS A 151 -3.64 10.85 12.81
N ASN A 152 -4.81 10.27 12.58
CA ASN A 152 -5.69 9.74 13.63
C ASN A 152 -5.06 8.60 14.46
N LEU A 153 -4.07 7.88 13.93
CA LEU A 153 -3.34 6.81 14.61
C LEU A 153 -2.03 7.29 15.24
N LEU A 154 -1.41 8.31 14.65
CA LEU A 154 -0.03 8.70 14.96
C LEU A 154 0.07 9.98 15.81
N GLN A 155 -0.96 10.82 15.81
CA GLN A 155 -0.92 12.11 16.49
C GLN A 155 -0.71 11.94 18.00
N GLY A 156 0.34 12.56 18.53
CA GLY A 156 0.70 12.49 19.96
C GLY A 156 1.48 11.24 20.35
N MET A 157 1.76 10.34 19.40
CA MET A 157 2.51 9.10 19.65
C MET A 157 3.95 9.22 19.16
N HIS A 158 4.86 8.53 19.86
CA HIS A 158 6.20 8.27 19.34
C HIS A 158 6.17 7.08 18.39
N PHE A 159 6.87 7.21 17.27
CA PHE A 159 7.02 6.16 16.26
C PHE A 159 8.41 6.18 15.65
N PHE A 160 8.81 5.05 15.06
CA PHE A 160 10.01 4.96 14.22
C PHE A 160 9.61 5.02 12.75
N TRP A 161 10.37 5.75 11.94
CA TRP A 161 10.17 5.80 10.49
C TRP A 161 11.35 5.14 9.77
N TYR A 162 11.04 4.13 8.96
CA TYR A 162 11.95 3.36 8.13
C TYR A 162 11.72 3.68 6.65
N THR A 163 12.79 4.04 5.95
CA THR A 163 12.85 4.28 4.49
C THR A 163 14.17 3.70 3.98
N ASN A 164 14.21 3.29 2.71
CA ASN A 164 15.41 2.76 2.06
C ASN A 164 16.39 3.87 1.60
N HIS A 165 16.06 5.15 1.81
CA HIS A 165 16.80 6.26 1.25
C HIS A 165 17.65 7.05 2.27
N ARG A 166 18.96 6.80 2.29
CA ARG A 166 19.93 7.41 3.23
C ARG A 166 19.92 8.94 3.26
N ALA A 167 19.58 9.62 2.16
CA ALA A 167 19.54 11.09 2.15
C ALA A 167 18.56 11.68 3.18
N LEU A 168 17.60 10.89 3.69
CA LEU A 168 16.64 11.33 4.69
C LEU A 168 17.16 11.16 6.13
N GLU A 169 18.27 10.47 6.36
CA GLU A 169 18.85 10.29 7.70
C GLU A 169 19.19 11.64 8.36
N HIS A 170 19.54 12.65 7.55
CA HIS A 170 19.93 13.97 8.01
C HIS A 170 18.82 15.02 7.88
N ILE A 171 17.62 14.67 7.42
CA ILE A 171 16.56 15.64 7.13
C ILE A 171 16.18 16.49 8.35
N LEU A 172 16.24 15.91 9.55
CA LEU A 172 15.94 16.59 10.81
C LEU A 172 17.10 17.44 11.35
N ARG A 173 18.32 17.22 10.87
CA ARG A 173 19.55 17.88 11.36
C ARG A 173 20.16 18.84 10.34
N GLN A 174 19.68 18.83 9.10
CA GLN A 174 20.24 19.69 8.06
C GLN A 174 19.96 21.17 8.38
N PRO A 175 20.97 22.06 8.23
CA PRO A 175 20.82 23.47 8.57
C PRO A 175 19.93 24.23 7.56
N VAL A 176 19.83 23.76 6.32
CA VAL A 176 19.09 24.43 5.25
C VAL A 176 18.05 23.50 4.64
N LEU A 177 16.78 23.87 4.86
CA LEU A 177 15.57 23.41 4.19
C LEU A 177 15.60 23.66 2.68
N SER A 178 15.45 22.69 1.77
CA SER A 178 14.95 23.05 0.43
C SER A 178 13.52 23.57 0.54
N GLY A 179 13.09 24.46 -0.38
CA GLY A 179 11.74 25.04 -0.33
C GLY A 179 10.59 24.01 -0.40
N ARG A 180 10.89 22.77 -0.83
CA ARG A 180 9.95 21.64 -0.80
C ARG A 180 9.99 20.88 0.53
N GLN A 181 11.17 20.70 1.11
CA GLN A 181 11.35 20.05 2.41
C GLN A 181 10.80 20.88 3.58
N ALA A 182 10.74 22.21 3.42
CA ALA A 182 10.24 23.13 4.43
C ALA A 182 8.70 23.28 4.46
N ARG A 183 7.98 22.72 3.49
CA ARG A 183 6.51 22.74 3.42
C ARG A 183 5.95 21.51 4.11
#